data_AF-A0A6P0J0Z8-F1
#
_entry.id   AF-A0A6P0J0Z8-F1
#
_cell.length_a   1.000
_cell.length_b   1.000
_cell.length_c   1.000
_cell.angle_alpha   90.00
_cell.angle_beta   90.00
_cell.angle_gamma   90.00
#
_symmetry.space_group_name_H-M   'P 1'
#
loop_
_entity.id
_entity.type
_entity.pdbx_description
1 polymer ?
#
loop_
_entity_poly.entity_id
_entity_poly.type
_entity_poly.pdbx_seq_one_letter_code
_entity_poly.pdbx_strand_id
1 'polypeptide(L)'
;PNQQDLRVQASRKGRKGKTVTVISGFQSSPETLTKLLKQLKGQCGSGGTVKDNTIEIQGNHTDKLVQIMIKLGYKAKVSGG
;
A
#
# COMPACT_ATOMS: atom_id res chain seq x y z
N PRO A 1 -4.51 11.09 -14.69
CA PRO A 1 -4.07 10.03 -13.76
C PRO A 1 -2.60 10.12 -13.28
N ASN A 2 -1.78 11.09 -13.74
CA ASN A 2 -0.30 11.04 -13.66
C ASN A 2 0.36 11.65 -12.41
N GLN A 3 -0.35 11.91 -11.31
CA GLN A 3 0.23 12.64 -10.18
C GLN A 3 -0.37 12.29 -8.81
N GLN A 4 -0.76 11.03 -8.61
CA GLN A 4 -1.08 10.58 -7.26
C GLN A 4 0.21 10.29 -6.50
N ASP A 5 0.55 11.15 -5.55
CA ASP A 5 1.66 10.93 -4.60
C ASP A 5 1.20 9.96 -3.52
N LEU A 6 1.47 8.68 -3.75
CA LEU A 6 1.16 7.61 -2.81
C LEU A 6 2.22 7.56 -1.72
N ARG A 7 1.79 7.45 -0.46
CA ARG A 7 2.68 7.33 0.69
C ARG A 7 2.62 5.92 1.25
N VAL A 8 3.77 5.26 1.32
CA VAL A 8 3.90 3.88 1.80
C VAL A 8 4.62 3.92 3.15
N GLN A 9 3.95 3.51 4.22
CA GLN A 9 4.48 3.57 5.57
C GLN A 9 4.41 2.21 6.25
N ALA A 10 5.50 1.74 6.84
CA ALA A 10 5.45 0.61 7.76
C ALA A 10 4.97 1.09 9.14
N SER A 11 3.83 0.56 9.60
CA SER A 11 3.32 0.76 10.96
C SER A 11 3.41 -0.53 11.76
N ARG A 12 3.86 -0.42 13.01
CA ARG A 12 3.84 -1.50 14.01
C ARG A 12 2.92 -1.16 15.19
N LYS A 13 2.37 0.06 15.21
CA LYS A 13 1.63 0.61 16.35
C LYS A 13 0.30 -0.14 16.50
N GLY A 14 0.06 -0.75 17.66
CA GLY A 14 -1.23 -1.34 18.02
C GLY A 14 -1.51 -2.78 17.56
N ARG A 15 -0.56 -3.52 16.94
CA ARG A 15 -0.78 -4.91 16.49
C ARG A 15 0.14 -5.96 17.12
N LYS A 16 0.40 -5.87 18.43
CA LYS A 16 1.19 -6.87 19.19
C LYS A 16 2.54 -7.22 18.52
N GLY A 17 3.26 -6.21 18.03
CA GLY A 17 4.56 -6.38 17.35
C GLY A 17 4.51 -6.76 15.87
N LYS A 18 3.33 -7.00 15.28
CA LYS A 18 3.21 -7.28 13.84
C LYS A 18 3.40 -6.01 13.01
N THR A 19 4.26 -6.09 12.00
CA THR A 19 4.46 -5.00 11.03
C THR A 19 3.37 -5.07 9.97
N VAL A 20 2.79 -3.91 9.64
CA VAL A 20 1.87 -3.73 8.53
C VAL A 20 2.36 -2.56 7.69
N THR A 21 2.24 -2.67 6.37
CA THR A 21 2.51 -1.59 5.44
C THR A 21 1.20 -0.91 5.08
N VAL A 22 1.09 0.39 5.35
CA VAL A 22 -0.08 1.21 5.04
C VAL A 22 0.28 2.08 3.84
N ILE A 23 -0.56 2.05 2.82
CA ILE A 23 -0.43 2.86 1.61
C ILE A 23 -1.59 3.85 1.59
N SER A 24 -1.29 5.14 1.59
CA SER A 24 -2.27 6.22 1.56
C SER A 24 -2.05 7.15 0.36
N GLY A 25 -3.03 8.03 0.09
CA GLY A 25 -2.96 8.98 -1.03
C GLY A 25 -3.64 8.50 -2.32
N PHE A 26 -4.39 7.40 -2.28
CA PHE A 26 -5.19 6.98 -3.43
C PHE A 26 -6.33 7.99 -3.67
N GLN A 27 -6.35 8.59 -4.86
CA GLN A 27 -7.46 9.44 -5.32
C GLN A 27 -8.34 8.72 -6.35
N SER A 28 -8.23 7.38 -6.40
CA SER A 28 -8.98 6.55 -7.33
C SER A 28 -10.26 6.01 -6.68
N SER A 29 -11.20 5.56 -7.52
CA SER A 29 -12.45 4.94 -7.10
C SER A 29 -12.21 3.70 -6.21
N PRO A 30 -13.15 3.36 -5.31
CA PRO A 30 -13.08 2.16 -4.46
C PRO A 30 -12.92 0.85 -5.27
N GLU A 31 -13.44 0.81 -6.49
CA GLU A 31 -13.22 -0.32 -7.40
C GLU A 31 -11.75 -0.48 -7.80
N THR A 32 -11.07 0.63 -8.09
CA THR A 32 -9.65 0.65 -8.45
C THR A 32 -8.79 0.23 -7.26
N LEU A 33 -9.12 0.73 -6.07
CA LEU A 33 -8.49 0.33 -4.81
C LEU A 33 -8.61 -1.18 -4.56
N THR A 34 -9.78 -1.75 -4.80
CA THR A 34 -10.02 -3.18 -4.61
C THR A 34 -9.23 -4.04 -5.60
N LYS A 35 -9.12 -3.59 -6.86
CA LYS A 35 -8.27 -4.23 -7.89
C LYS A 35 -6.79 -4.18 -7.51
N LEU A 36 -6.29 -3.00 -7.12
CA LEU A 36 -4.93 -2.82 -6.65
C LEU A 36 -4.65 -3.69 -5.43
N LEU A 37 -5.54 -3.72 -4.43
CA LEU A 37 -5.41 -4.57 -3.26
C LEU A 37 -5.23 -6.05 -3.65
N LYS A 38 -6.05 -6.57 -4.58
CA LYS A 38 -5.92 -7.96 -5.05
C LYS A 38 -4.55 -8.22 -5.71
N GLN A 39 -4.08 -7.32 -6.56
CA GLN A 39 -2.75 -7.43 -7.18
C GLN A 39 -1.63 -7.40 -6.13
N LEU A 40 -1.68 -6.45 -5.20
CA LEU A 40 -0.64 -6.29 -4.18
C LEU A 40 -0.59 -7.49 -3.21
N LYS A 41 -1.75 -7.99 -2.77
CA LYS A 41 -1.84 -9.22 -1.96
C LYS A 41 -1.27 -10.43 -2.70
N GLY A 42 -1.60 -10.59 -3.98
CA GLY A 42 -1.08 -11.70 -4.80
C GLY A 42 0.45 -11.64 -4.94
N GLN A 43 1.02 -10.45 -5.10
CA GLN A 43 2.48 -10.26 -5.22
C GLN A 43 3.23 -10.39 -3.88
N CYS A 44 2.59 -10.04 -2.78
CA CYS A 44 3.18 -10.12 -1.44
C CYS A 44 2.93 -11.46 -0.75
N GLY A 45 1.98 -12.27 -1.24
CA GLY A 45 1.53 -13.49 -0.57
C GLY A 45 0.96 -13.23 0.83
N SER A 46 0.52 -11.99 1.09
CA SER A 46 0.12 -11.54 2.41
C SER A 46 -1.30 -10.98 2.44
N GLY A 47 -1.91 -11.04 3.62
CA GLY A 47 -3.24 -10.47 3.86
C GLY A 47 -3.20 -8.94 3.85
N GLY A 48 -4.35 -8.32 3.60
CA GLY A 48 -4.47 -6.87 3.55
C GLY A 48 -5.93 -6.43 3.50
N THR A 49 -6.20 -5.14 3.67
CA THR A 49 -7.55 -4.58 3.62
C THR A 49 -7.51 -3.17 3.07
N VAL A 50 -8.61 -2.73 2.45
CA VAL A 50 -8.81 -1.30 2.16
C VAL A 50 -9.53 -0.70 3.36
N LYS A 51 -9.01 0.40 3.91
CA LYS A 51 -9.62 1.15 5.00
C LYS A 51 -9.48 2.64 4.70
N ASP A 52 -10.56 3.40 4.71
CA ASP A 52 -10.53 4.87 4.58
C ASP A 52 -9.72 5.37 3.37
N ASN A 53 -9.92 4.77 2.18
CA ASN A 53 -9.14 5.02 0.96
C ASN A 53 -7.62 4.77 1.09
N THR A 54 -7.23 3.96 2.07
CA THR A 54 -5.85 3.47 2.25
C THR A 54 -5.82 1.95 2.17
N ILE A 55 -4.69 1.41 1.73
CA ILE A 55 -4.46 -0.03 1.64
C ILE A 55 -3.53 -0.43 2.77
N GLU A 56 -4.00 -1.30 3.66
CA GLU A 56 -3.16 -1.93 4.68
C GLU A 56 -2.76 -3.33 4.21
N ILE A 57 -1.48 -3.66 4.27
CA ILE A 57 -0.93 -4.97 3.91
C ILE A 57 -0.12 -5.50 5.11
N GLN A 58 -0.29 -6.76 5.44
CA GLN A 58 0.47 -7.42 6.49
C GLN A 58 1.90 -7.70 6.02
N GLY A 59 2.87 -7.48 6.91
CA GLY A 59 4.28 -7.62 6.62
C GLY A 59 4.98 -6.29 6.33
N ASN A 60 6.30 -6.36 6.30
CA ASN A 60 7.14 -5.25 5.85
C ASN A 60 7.45 -5.46 4.37
N HIS A 61 6.67 -4.82 3.50
CA HIS A 61 6.84 -4.90 2.06
C HIS A 61 6.96 -3.51 1.43
N THR A 62 7.38 -2.50 2.19
CA THR A 62 7.51 -1.11 1.75
C THR A 62 8.24 -1.00 0.42
N ASP A 63 9.44 -1.57 0.31
CA ASP A 63 10.26 -1.50 -0.91
C ASP A 63 9.60 -2.20 -2.09
N LYS A 64 9.07 -3.42 -1.86
CA LYS A 64 8.40 -4.21 -2.91
C LYS A 64 7.16 -3.49 -3.43
N LEU A 65 6.37 -2.91 -2.53
CA LEU A 65 5.15 -2.17 -2.84
C LEU A 65 5.47 -0.88 -3.60
N VAL A 66 6.49 -0.13 -3.17
CA VAL A 66 6.96 1.06 -3.89
C VAL A 66 7.42 0.70 -5.30
N GLN A 67 8.21 -0.36 -5.47
CA GLN A 67 8.63 -0.82 -6.79
C GLN A 67 7.46 -1.22 -7.69
N ILE A 68 6.48 -1.97 -7.15
CA ILE A 68 5.28 -2.36 -7.91
C ILE A 68 4.49 -1.12 -8.32
N MET A 69 4.34 -0.15 -7.42
CA MET A 69 3.62 1.09 -7.72
C MET A 69 4.33 1.93 -8.78
N ILE A 70 5.65 2.08 -8.70
CA ILE A 70 6.45 2.77 -9.71
C ILE A 70 6.32 2.06 -11.06
N LYS A 71 6.38 0.71 -11.08
CA LYS A 71 6.18 -0.09 -12.31
C LYS A 71 4.78 0.07 -12.90
N LEU A 72 3.77 0.26 -12.07
CA LEU A 72 2.39 0.53 -12.49
C LEU A 72 2.18 2.00 -12.95
N GLY A 73 3.21 2.84 -12.88
CA GLY A 73 3.15 4.26 -13.26
C GLY A 73 2.64 5.19 -12.15
N TYR A 74 2.51 4.69 -10.92
CA TYR A 74 2.17 5.50 -9.75
C TYR A 74 3.42 6.06 -9.08
N LYS A 75 3.30 7.28 -8.53
CA LYS A 75 4.40 7.92 -7.81
C LYS A 75 4.29 7.59 -6.33
N ALA A 76 4.92 6.48 -5.92
CA ALA A 76 4.94 6.04 -4.53
C ALA A 76 6.22 6.45 -3.81
N LYS A 77 6.10 6.96 -2.58
CA LYS A 77 7.21 7.34 -1.71
C LYS A 77 7.06 6.68 -0.34
N VAL A 78 8.17 6.20 0.23
CA VAL A 78 8.18 5.71 1.61
C VAL A 78 7.96 6.90 2.56
N SER A 79 6.94 6.80 3.41
CA SER A 79 6.62 7.77 4.46
C SER A 79 6.98 7.11 5.78
N GLY A 80 8.07 7.53 6.40
CA GLY A 80 8.61 6.90 7.60
C GLY A 80 10.13 6.89 7.56
N GLY A 81 10.71 7.98 8.06
CA GLY A 81 12.03 8.00 8.66
C GLY A 81 11.85 8.08 10.16
#